data_AF-A0A246BA95-F1
#
_entry.id   AF-A0A246BA95-F1
#
_cell.length_a   1.000
_cell.length_b   1.000
_cell.length_c   1.000
_cell.angle_alpha   90.00
_cell.angle_beta   90.00
_cell.angle_gamma   90.00
#
_symmetry.space_group_name_H-M   'P 1'
#
loop_
_entity.id
_entity.type
_entity.pdbx_description
1 polymer ?
#
loop_
_entity_poly.entity_id
_entity_poly.type
_entity_poly.pdbx_seq_one_letter_code
_entity_poly.pdbx_strand_id
1 'polypeptide(L)'
;MLYTIIKAIHIIFMVSYFSGIFYLVRLFVYYKDTDSFEDQKKQILREQYIFMARRLWNIITVPAGIIMLASGLTMIILNFGLMKTPWFHLKLTFLIGLAFYHFWCWKKVLQMKTLAGKTLPIANIKLRQANEIATFILFLVVFTVILKSMIIEYWWQLIVGFIVLVVLIMTTVKLVNKKK
;
A
#
# COMPACT_ATOMS: atom_id res chain seq x y z
N MET A 1 22.53 -19.83 -2.24
CA MET A 1 22.14 -19.11 -3.48
C MET A 1 20.62 -19.08 -3.70
N LEU A 2 19.90 -20.20 -3.54
CA LEU A 2 18.44 -20.24 -3.72
C LEU A 2 17.69 -19.24 -2.81
N TYR A 3 18.02 -19.20 -1.52
CA TYR A 3 17.40 -18.28 -0.56
C TYR A 3 17.56 -16.80 -0.95
N THR A 4 18.75 -16.39 -1.42
CA THR A 4 19.03 -15.01 -1.82
C THR A 4 18.27 -14.63 -3.10
N ILE A 5 18.12 -15.56 -4.05
CA ILE A 5 17.30 -15.36 -5.25
C ILE A 5 15.82 -15.17 -4.86
N ILE A 6 15.28 -16.05 -4.00
CA ILE A 6 13.89 -15.94 -3.54
C ILE A 6 13.68 -14.64 -2.78
N LYS A 7 14.65 -14.22 -1.96
CA LYS A 7 14.61 -12.93 -1.25
C LYS A 7 14.56 -11.75 -2.24
N ALA A 8 15.34 -11.79 -3.32
CA ALA A 8 15.31 -10.76 -4.35
C ALA A 8 13.94 -10.71 -5.04
N ILE A 9 13.41 -11.88 -5.45
CA ILE A 9 12.06 -12.01 -6.03
C ILE A 9 11.01 -11.43 -5.08
N HIS A 10 11.06 -11.81 -3.79
CA HIS A 10 10.14 -11.31 -2.78
C HIS A 10 10.15 -9.77 -2.69
N ILE A 11 11.33 -9.16 -2.68
CA ILE A 11 11.47 -7.70 -2.60
C ILE A 11 10.92 -7.02 -3.87
N ILE A 12 11.23 -7.54 -5.06
CA ILE A 12 10.74 -7.00 -6.33
C ILE A 12 9.20 -7.00 -6.35
N PHE A 13 8.59 -8.14 -6.00
CA PHE A 13 7.13 -8.25 -5.99
C PHE A 13 6.48 -7.50 -4.82
N MET A 14 7.18 -7.33 -3.70
CA MET A 14 6.74 -6.44 -2.61
C MET A 14 6.66 -4.99 -3.10
N VAL A 15 7.69 -4.49 -3.78
CA VAL A 15 7.68 -3.12 -4.34
C VAL A 15 6.56 -2.96 -5.37
N SER A 16 6.41 -3.92 -6.29
CA SER A 16 5.35 -3.92 -7.30
C SER A 16 3.95 -3.92 -6.66
N TYR A 17 3.75 -4.73 -5.61
CA TYR A 17 2.50 -4.79 -4.87
C TYR A 17 2.15 -3.47 -4.17
N PHE A 18 3.09 -2.88 -3.42
CA PHE A 18 2.87 -1.61 -2.75
C PHE A 18 2.64 -0.46 -3.73
N SER A 19 3.36 -0.45 -4.86
CA SER A 19 3.12 0.50 -5.96
C SER A 19 1.69 0.41 -6.49
N GLY A 20 1.19 -0.82 -6.73
CA GLY A 20 -0.18 -1.07 -7.14
C GLY A 20 -1.21 -0.55 -6.13
N ILE A 21 -1.00 -0.82 -4.83
CA ILE A 21 -1.88 -0.33 -3.77
C ILE A 21 -1.91 1.19 -3.69
N PHE A 22 -0.75 1.87 -3.69
CA PHE A 22 -0.71 3.33 -3.62
C PHE A 22 -1.43 3.97 -4.80
N TYR A 23 -1.20 3.44 -6.00
CA TYR A 23 -1.85 3.96 -7.19
C TYR A 23 -3.37 3.72 -7.18
N LEU A 24 -3.81 2.57 -6.65
CA LEU A 24 -5.23 2.24 -6.55
C LEU A 24 -6.01 3.22 -5.65
N VAL A 25 -5.47 3.53 -4.47
CA VAL A 25 -6.14 4.45 -3.53
C VAL A 25 -6.25 5.84 -4.15
N ARG A 26 -5.22 6.25 -4.91
CA ARG A 26 -5.24 7.52 -5.64
C ARG A 26 -6.30 7.55 -6.73
N LEU A 27 -6.52 6.43 -7.43
CA LEU A 27 -7.64 6.30 -8.36
C LEU A 27 -9.00 6.44 -7.66
N PHE A 28 -9.15 5.97 -6.42
CA PHE A 28 -10.40 6.17 -5.65
C PHE A 28 -10.63 7.64 -5.31
N VAL A 29 -9.58 8.38 -4.95
CA VAL A 29 -9.66 9.82 -4.70
C VAL A 29 -10.07 10.55 -5.97
N TYR A 30 -9.43 10.26 -7.11
CA TYR A 30 -9.78 10.88 -8.39
C TYR A 30 -11.18 10.53 -8.86
N TYR A 31 -11.63 9.28 -8.64
CA TYR A 31 -13.02 8.89 -8.87
C TYR A 31 -13.97 9.75 -8.04
N LYS A 32 -13.67 9.99 -6.75
CA LYS A 32 -14.51 10.82 -5.87
C LYS A 32 -14.44 12.31 -6.22
N ASP A 33 -13.32 12.81 -6.75
CA ASP A 33 -13.19 14.20 -7.22
C ASP A 33 -14.15 14.49 -8.39
N THR A 34 -14.48 13.47 -9.21
CA THR A 34 -15.45 13.61 -10.31
C THR A 34 -16.88 13.95 -9.86
N ASP A 35 -17.19 13.81 -8.57
CA ASP A 35 -18.50 14.18 -8.01
C ASP A 35 -18.82 15.66 -8.20
N SER A 36 -17.79 16.50 -8.36
CA SER A 36 -17.91 17.95 -8.57
C SER A 36 -18.02 18.38 -10.04
N PHE A 37 -17.90 17.43 -10.98
CA PHE A 37 -17.95 17.72 -12.42
C PHE A 37 -19.36 17.60 -12.98
N GLU A 38 -19.61 18.30 -14.09
CA GLU A 38 -20.82 18.14 -14.92
C GLU A 38 -21.01 16.68 -15.37
N ASP A 39 -22.28 16.28 -15.55
CA ASP A 39 -22.66 14.87 -15.70
C ASP A 39 -21.98 14.16 -16.89
N GLN A 40 -21.83 14.83 -18.03
CA GLN A 40 -21.17 14.25 -19.21
C GLN A 40 -19.69 13.95 -18.95
N LYS A 41 -18.95 14.91 -18.39
CA LYS A 41 -17.51 14.76 -18.07
C LYS A 41 -17.30 13.74 -16.94
N LYS A 42 -18.19 13.74 -15.95
CA LYS A 42 -18.19 12.82 -14.82
C LYS A 42 -18.35 11.38 -15.27
N GLN A 43 -19.29 11.09 -16.16
CA GLN A 43 -19.52 9.72 -16.65
C GLN A 43 -18.28 9.16 -17.36
N ILE A 44 -17.71 9.92 -18.31
CA ILE A 44 -16.55 9.50 -19.11
C ILE A 44 -15.34 9.20 -18.19
N LEU A 45 -15.03 10.11 -17.26
CA LEU A 45 -13.90 9.93 -16.34
C LEU A 45 -14.12 8.76 -15.37
N ARG A 46 -15.34 8.55 -14.89
CA ARG A 46 -15.66 7.44 -13.98
C ARG A 46 -15.49 6.09 -14.66
N GLU A 47 -15.95 5.94 -15.90
CA GLU A 47 -15.75 4.71 -16.68
C GLU A 47 -14.26 4.41 -16.84
N GLN A 48 -13.47 5.43 -17.19
CA GLN A 48 -12.02 5.31 -17.33
C GLN A 48 -11.34 4.92 -16.01
N TYR A 49 -11.67 5.57 -14.89
CA TYR A 49 -11.06 5.25 -13.59
C TYR A 49 -11.45 3.85 -13.10
N ILE A 50 -12.69 3.40 -13.34
CA ILE A 50 -13.11 2.03 -13.05
C ILE A 50 -12.28 1.04 -13.88
N PHE A 51 -12.11 1.30 -15.17
CA PHE A 51 -11.29 0.46 -16.04
C PHE A 51 -9.84 0.38 -15.55
N MET A 52 -9.22 1.52 -15.26
CA MET A 52 -7.83 1.59 -14.76
C MET A 52 -7.67 0.86 -13.43
N ALA A 53 -8.59 1.06 -12.49
CA ALA A 53 -8.53 0.41 -11.17
C ALA A 53 -8.65 -1.11 -11.29
N ARG A 54 -9.55 -1.63 -12.14
CA ARG A 54 -9.72 -3.08 -12.34
C ARG A 54 -8.51 -3.70 -13.03
N ARG A 55 -7.96 -3.01 -14.04
CA ARG A 55 -6.76 -3.48 -14.75
C ARG A 55 -5.56 -3.53 -13.81
N LEU A 56 -5.32 -2.46 -13.06
CA LEU A 56 -4.27 -2.40 -12.05
C LEU A 56 -4.41 -3.50 -10.99
N TRP A 57 -5.64 -3.73 -10.52
CA TRP A 57 -5.92 -4.73 -9.51
C TRP A 57 -5.63 -6.15 -10.01
N ASN A 58 -6.22 -6.53 -11.15
CA ASN A 58 -6.13 -7.89 -11.67
C ASN A 58 -4.79 -8.23 -12.34
N ILE A 59 -4.13 -7.26 -12.96
CA ILE A 59 -2.90 -7.51 -13.73
C ILE A 59 -1.65 -7.32 -12.87
N ILE A 60 -1.65 -6.33 -11.97
CA ILE A 60 -0.44 -5.97 -11.22
C ILE A 60 -0.59 -6.35 -9.76
N THR A 61 -1.60 -5.82 -9.08
CA THR A 61 -1.67 -5.88 -7.60
C THR A 61 -1.88 -7.30 -7.09
N VAL A 62 -2.85 -8.03 -7.64
CA VAL A 62 -3.15 -9.40 -7.21
C VAL A 62 -2.01 -10.37 -7.57
N PRO A 63 -1.51 -10.43 -8.82
CA PRO A 63 -0.40 -11.32 -9.16
C PRO A 63 0.87 -11.03 -8.36
N ALA A 64 1.22 -9.74 -8.19
CA ALA A 64 2.37 -9.36 -7.37
C ALA A 64 2.19 -9.77 -5.91
N GLY A 65 0.99 -9.59 -5.35
CA GLY A 65 0.66 -9.99 -3.99
C GLY A 65 0.78 -11.51 -3.78
N ILE A 66 0.30 -12.31 -4.74
CA ILE A 66 0.41 -13.77 -4.71
C ILE A 66 1.88 -14.20 -4.74
N ILE A 67 2.68 -13.66 -5.66
CA ILE A 67 4.09 -14.03 -5.79
C ILE A 67 4.89 -13.56 -4.57
N MET A 68 4.60 -12.36 -4.05
CA MET A 68 5.18 -11.86 -2.81
C MET A 68 4.87 -12.79 -1.63
N LEU A 69 3.62 -13.24 -1.50
CA LEU A 69 3.19 -14.13 -0.42
C LEU A 69 3.82 -15.53 -0.56
N ALA A 70 3.80 -16.10 -1.76
CA ALA A 70 4.41 -17.41 -2.04
C ALA A 70 5.92 -17.39 -1.78
N SER A 71 6.64 -16.39 -2.29
CA SER A 71 8.08 -16.24 -2.03
C SER A 71 8.39 -16.02 -0.54
N GLY A 72 7.53 -15.27 0.17
CA GLY A 72 7.63 -15.08 1.62
C GLY A 72 7.46 -16.39 2.40
N LEU A 73 6.46 -17.20 2.05
CA LEU A 73 6.24 -18.53 2.63
C LEU A 73 7.41 -19.47 2.35
N THR A 74 7.91 -19.51 1.12
CA THR A 74 9.07 -20.33 0.77
C THR A 74 10.30 -19.94 1.59
N MET A 75 10.52 -18.64 1.84
CA MET A 75 11.62 -18.20 2.71
C MET A 75 11.47 -18.66 4.16
N ILE A 76 10.24 -18.76 4.68
CA ILE A 76 9.97 -19.28 6.03
C ILE A 76 10.27 -20.77 6.09
N ILE A 77 9.84 -21.54 5.09
CA ILE A 77 10.07 -22.99 5.01
C ILE A 77 11.58 -23.29 4.94
N LEU A 78 12.32 -22.52 4.14
CA LEU A 78 13.78 -22.67 4.00
C LEU A 78 14.57 -22.24 5.25
N ASN A 79 13.97 -21.44 6.13
CA ASN A 79 14.61 -21.01 7.37
C ASN A 79 13.57 -20.92 8.50
N PHE A 80 13.24 -22.07 9.06
CA PHE A 80 12.25 -22.19 10.13
C PHE A 80 12.67 -21.47 11.43
N GLY A 81 13.98 -21.20 11.61
CA GLY A 81 14.50 -20.44 12.74
C GLY A 81 13.95 -19.01 12.81
N LEU A 82 13.45 -18.45 11.70
CA LEU A 82 12.81 -17.13 11.67
C LEU A 82 11.60 -17.05 12.60
N MET A 83 10.80 -18.12 12.70
CA MET A 83 9.61 -18.18 13.56
C MET A 83 9.95 -18.09 15.06
N LYS A 84 11.21 -18.32 15.45
CA LYS A 84 11.66 -18.19 16.85
C LYS A 84 12.06 -16.76 17.22
N THR A 85 12.07 -15.83 16.26
CA THR A 85 12.58 -14.48 16.48
C THR A 85 11.44 -13.48 16.72
N PRO A 86 11.51 -12.64 17.78
CA PRO A 86 10.44 -11.68 18.11
C PRO A 86 10.08 -10.71 16.98
N TRP A 87 11.08 -10.22 16.24
CA TRP A 87 10.86 -9.29 15.11
C TRP A 87 10.05 -9.92 13.97
N PHE A 88 10.10 -11.24 13.83
CA PHE A 88 9.35 -11.95 12.80
C PHE A 88 7.85 -12.00 13.14
N HIS A 89 7.49 -12.19 14.41
CA HIS A 89 6.10 -12.08 14.87
C HIS A 89 5.56 -10.66 14.64
N LEU A 90 6.37 -9.64 14.94
CA LEU A 90 6.01 -8.24 14.68
C LEU A 90 5.75 -8.00 13.19
N LYS A 91 6.61 -8.53 12.31
CA LYS A 91 6.40 -8.48 10.84
C LYS A 91 5.08 -9.16 10.45
N LEU A 92 4.76 -10.30 11.06
CA LEU A 92 3.53 -11.04 10.76
C LEU A 92 2.28 -10.21 11.14
N THR A 93 2.31 -9.50 12.26
CA THR A 93 1.23 -8.60 12.67
C THR A 93 1.01 -7.49 11.63
N PHE A 94 2.07 -6.89 11.11
CA PHE A 94 1.94 -5.90 10.03
C PHE A 94 1.45 -6.51 8.72
N LEU A 95 1.83 -7.75 8.42
CA LEU A 95 1.32 -8.47 7.25
C LEU A 95 -0.19 -8.74 7.36
N ILE A 96 -0.69 -9.07 8.55
CA ILE A 96 -2.13 -9.20 8.82
C ILE A 96 -2.84 -7.85 8.60
N GLY A 97 -2.27 -6.75 9.11
CA GLY A 97 -2.78 -5.40 8.87
C GLY A 97 -2.82 -5.05 7.37
N LEU A 98 -1.78 -5.42 6.63
CA LEU A 98 -1.71 -5.26 5.17
C LEU A 98 -2.76 -6.11 4.45
N ALA A 99 -3.07 -7.31 4.94
CA ALA A 99 -4.11 -8.17 4.38
C ALA A 99 -5.52 -7.56 4.59
N PHE A 100 -5.80 -7.02 5.78
CA PHE A 100 -7.03 -6.26 6.01
C PHE A 100 -7.14 -5.06 5.06
N TYR A 101 -6.04 -4.35 4.87
CA TYR A 101 -5.98 -3.21 3.96
C TYR A 101 -6.22 -3.63 2.50
N HIS A 102 -5.58 -4.72 2.06
CA HIS A 102 -5.79 -5.32 0.74
C HIS A 102 -7.26 -5.65 0.51
N PHE A 103 -7.90 -6.31 1.47
CA PHE A 103 -9.31 -6.66 1.37
C PHE A 103 -10.23 -5.44 1.33
N TRP A 104 -9.90 -4.40 2.11
CA TRP A 104 -10.59 -3.12 2.02
C TRP A 104 -10.48 -2.51 0.61
N CYS A 105 -9.27 -2.49 0.03
CA CYS A 105 -9.06 -2.04 -1.36
C CYS A 105 -9.86 -2.88 -2.37
N TRP A 106 -9.83 -4.22 -2.25
CA TRP A 106 -10.62 -5.13 -3.09
C TRP A 106 -12.10 -4.75 -3.07
N LYS A 107 -12.68 -4.60 -1.86
CA LYS A 107 -14.08 -4.23 -1.69
C LYS A 107 -14.41 -2.91 -2.36
N LYS A 108 -13.50 -1.92 -2.35
CA LYS A 108 -13.71 -0.63 -3.01
C LYS A 108 -13.68 -0.74 -4.53
N VAL A 109 -12.75 -1.52 -5.09
CA VAL A 109 -12.76 -1.81 -6.55
C VAL A 109 -14.08 -2.44 -6.97
N LEU A 110 -14.57 -3.41 -6.19
CA LEU A 110 -15.85 -4.05 -6.47
C LEU A 110 -17.03 -3.09 -6.35
N GLN A 111 -17.05 -2.25 -5.31
CA GLN A 111 -18.08 -1.23 -5.14
C GLN A 111 -18.11 -0.23 -6.31
N MET A 112 -16.96 0.26 -6.78
CA MET A 112 -16.91 1.16 -7.94
C MET A 112 -17.48 0.51 -9.20
N LYS A 113 -17.27 -0.80 -9.39
CA LYS A 113 -17.90 -1.56 -10.48
C LYS A 113 -19.42 -1.60 -10.34
N THR A 114 -19.93 -1.96 -9.16
CA THR A 114 -21.37 -2.14 -8.91
C THR A 114 -22.14 -0.82 -8.96
N LEU A 115 -21.50 0.30 -8.62
CA LEU A 115 -22.12 1.61 -8.61
C LEU A 115 -22.48 2.15 -10.01
N ALA A 116 -21.99 1.53 -11.10
CA ALA A 116 -22.33 1.92 -12.48
C ALA A 116 -22.25 3.43 -12.74
N GLY A 117 -21.25 4.10 -12.17
CA GLY A 117 -21.10 5.55 -12.29
C GLY A 117 -21.84 6.38 -11.25
N LYS A 118 -22.29 5.81 -10.12
CA LYS A 118 -22.81 6.54 -8.94
C LYS A 118 -21.71 6.92 -7.94
N THR A 119 -22.00 7.86 -7.04
CA THR A 119 -21.04 8.41 -6.07
C THR A 119 -20.60 7.36 -5.05
N LEU A 120 -19.32 7.36 -4.67
CA LEU A 120 -18.83 6.54 -3.57
C LEU A 120 -19.35 7.10 -2.23
N PRO A 121 -19.95 6.29 -1.35
CA PRO A 121 -20.45 6.72 -0.04
C PRO A 121 -19.31 6.85 0.99
N ILE A 122 -18.20 7.49 0.60
CA ILE A 122 -17.05 7.78 1.46
C ILE A 122 -16.60 9.22 1.21
N ALA A 123 -16.32 9.93 2.30
CA ALA A 123 -15.73 11.26 2.24
C ALA A 123 -14.33 11.23 1.59
N ASN A 124 -14.04 12.19 0.72
CA ASN A 124 -12.76 12.30 0.02
C ASN A 124 -11.57 12.32 0.99
N ILE A 125 -11.71 13.03 2.11
CA ILE A 125 -10.71 13.10 3.19
C ILE A 125 -10.33 11.70 3.70
N LYS A 126 -11.31 10.80 3.90
CA LYS A 126 -11.06 9.42 4.36
C LYS A 126 -10.30 8.60 3.32
N LEU A 127 -10.53 8.83 2.02
CA LEU A 127 -9.78 8.17 0.94
C LEU A 127 -8.33 8.67 0.86
N ARG A 128 -8.10 9.97 1.11
CA ARG A 128 -6.75 10.54 1.17
C ARG A 128 -5.97 9.99 2.38
N GLN A 129 -6.60 9.95 3.55
CA GLN A 129 -6.03 9.34 4.76
C GLN A 129 -5.71 7.85 4.56
N ALA A 130 -6.54 7.11 3.81
CA ALA A 130 -6.25 5.71 3.50
C ALA A 130 -4.90 5.54 2.77
N ASN A 131 -4.53 6.47 1.89
CA ASN A 131 -3.23 6.44 1.21
C ASN A 131 -2.05 6.63 2.18
N GLU A 132 -2.22 7.48 3.18
CA GLU A 132 -1.22 7.67 4.23
C GLU A 132 -1.06 6.39 5.04
N ILE A 133 -2.17 5.73 5.43
CA ILE A 133 -2.14 4.45 6.17
C ILE A 133 -1.32 3.40 5.42
N ALA A 134 -1.50 3.25 4.11
CA ALA A 134 -0.69 2.32 3.32
C ALA A 134 0.81 2.64 3.39
N THR A 135 1.15 3.93 3.43
CA THR A 135 2.54 4.40 3.51
C THR A 135 3.11 4.06 4.88
N PHE A 136 2.38 4.32 5.96
CA PHE A 136 2.76 3.90 7.32
C PHE A 136 3.03 2.39 7.40
N ILE A 137 2.15 1.56 6.82
CA ILE A 137 2.35 0.10 6.80
C ILE A 137 3.63 -0.27 6.06
N LEU A 138 3.92 0.34 4.90
CA LEU A 138 5.16 0.11 4.16
C LEU A 138 6.39 0.43 5.02
N PHE A 139 6.41 1.59 5.67
CA PHE A 139 7.50 2.00 6.56
C PHE A 139 7.71 0.97 7.67
N LEU A 140 6.65 0.62 8.39
CA LEU A 140 6.72 -0.34 9.49
C LEU A 140 7.26 -1.70 9.02
N VAL A 141 6.77 -2.22 7.88
CA VAL A 141 7.23 -3.50 7.33
C VAL A 141 8.71 -3.46 6.92
N VAL A 142 9.14 -2.42 6.20
CA VAL A 142 10.52 -2.30 5.72
C VAL A 142 11.49 -2.14 6.89
N PHE A 143 11.20 -1.25 7.83
CA PHE A 143 12.04 -1.04 9.01
C PHE A 143 12.14 -2.31 9.86
N THR A 144 11.03 -3.04 10.06
CA THR A 144 11.04 -4.31 10.79
C THR A 144 11.95 -5.35 10.13
N VAL A 145 11.94 -5.44 8.80
CA VAL A 145 12.75 -6.41 8.06
C VAL A 145 14.24 -6.05 8.05
N ILE A 146 14.58 -4.76 7.95
CA ILE A 146 15.97 -4.30 7.88
C ILE A 146 16.63 -4.30 9.27
N LEU A 147 15.95 -3.79 10.28
CA LEU A 147 16.50 -3.62 11.63
C LEU A 147 16.38 -4.88 12.49
N LYS A 148 15.46 -5.80 12.15
CA LYS A 148 15.25 -7.07 12.85
C LYS A 148 15.11 -6.84 14.36
N SER A 149 16.01 -7.37 15.20
CA SER A 149 15.97 -7.19 16.66
C SER A 149 16.16 -5.73 17.10
N MET A 150 16.89 -4.92 16.34
CA MET A 150 17.12 -3.51 16.68
C MET A 150 15.84 -2.67 16.65
N ILE A 151 14.79 -3.11 15.95
CA ILE A 151 13.50 -2.39 15.97
C ILE A 151 12.87 -2.36 17.36
N ILE A 152 13.07 -3.43 18.13
CA ILE A 152 12.48 -3.58 19.47
C ILE A 152 13.28 -2.76 20.48
N GLU A 153 14.60 -2.77 20.34
CA GLU A 153 15.52 -2.06 21.23
C GLU A 153 15.49 -0.54 21.01
N TYR A 154 15.42 -0.08 19.76
CA TYR A 154 15.52 1.34 19.38
C TYR A 154 14.21 1.93 18.84
N TRP A 155 13.06 1.38 19.27
CA TRP A 155 11.73 1.76 18.77
C TRP A 155 11.45 3.27 18.84
N TRP A 156 11.91 3.97 19.89
CA TRP A 156 11.75 5.42 20.04
C TRP A 156 12.50 6.21 18.96
N GLN A 157 13.73 5.81 18.62
CA GLN A 157 14.53 6.47 17.58
C GLN A 157 13.86 6.37 16.21
N LEU A 158 13.13 5.28 15.97
CA LEU A 158 12.38 5.08 14.73
C LEU A 158 11.16 5.99 14.63
N ILE A 159 10.47 6.21 15.76
CA ILE A 159 9.37 7.17 15.81
C ILE A 159 9.90 8.57 15.51
N VAL A 160 11.01 8.97 16.14
CA VAL A 160 11.64 10.28 15.90
C VAL A 160 12.07 10.41 14.43
N GLY A 161 12.77 9.41 13.88
CA GLY A 161 13.20 9.42 12.48
C GLY A 161 12.04 9.49 11.49
N PHE A 162 10.94 8.78 11.77
CA PHE A 162 9.73 8.85 10.96
C PHE A 162 9.09 10.24 10.99
N ILE A 163 8.98 10.87 12.17
CA ILE A 163 8.45 12.23 12.29
C ILE A 163 9.32 13.22 11.51
N VAL A 164 10.64 13.14 11.64
CA VAL A 164 11.58 14.00 10.89
C VAL A 164 11.38 13.84 9.39
N LEU A 165 11.25 12.60 8.90
CA LEU A 165 11.01 12.32 7.49
C LEU A 165 9.69 12.93 6.99
N VAL A 166 8.60 12.76 7.74
CA VAL A 166 7.30 13.34 7.40
C VAL A 166 7.40 14.86 7.33
N VAL A 167 8.04 15.50 8.33
CA VAL A 167 8.25 16.96 8.34
C VAL A 167 9.07 17.42 7.13
N LEU A 168 10.12 16.68 6.77
CA LEU A 168 10.98 16.99 5.63
C LEU A 168 10.21 16.87 4.30
N ILE A 169 9.43 15.80 4.11
CA ILE A 169 8.57 15.62 2.94
C ILE A 169 7.54 16.75 2.85
N MET A 170 6.85 17.06 3.96
CA MET A 170 5.84 18.12 4.00
C MET A 170 6.43 19.49 3.70
N THR A 171 7.63 19.77 4.19
CA THR A 171 8.35 21.01 3.90
C THR A 171 8.73 21.08 2.43
N THR A 172 9.23 19.97 1.86
CA THR A 172 9.58 19.87 0.43
C THR A 172 8.35 20.10 -0.46
N VAL A 173 7.22 19.45 -0.16
CA VAL A 173 5.96 19.62 -0.88
C VAL A 173 5.48 21.07 -0.80
N LYS A 174 5.54 21.69 0.38
CA LYS A 174 5.21 23.12 0.54
C LYS A 174 6.13 24.01 -0.31
N LEU A 175 7.44 23.74 -0.34
CA LEU A 175 8.40 24.52 -1.13
C LEU A 175 8.17 24.39 -2.64
N VAL A 176 7.87 23.19 -3.12
CA VAL A 176 7.58 22.93 -4.54
C VAL A 176 6.27 23.60 -4.95
N ASN A 177 5.23 23.49 -4.12
CA ASN A 177 3.92 24.07 -4.43
C ASN A 177 3.84 25.59 -4.20
N LYS A 178 4.74 26.17 -3.37
CA LYS A 178 4.82 27.63 -3.17
C LYS A 178 5.32 28.38 -4.41
N LYS A 179 5.93 27.68 -5.38
CA LYS A 179 6.43 28.24 -6.63
C LYS A 179 5.47 28.09 -7.82
N LYS A 180 4.27 27.55 -7.60
CA LYS A 180 3.15 27.55 -8.56
C LYS A 180 2.07 28.50 -8.06
#